data_AF-A0A821J414-F1
#
_entry.id   AF-A0A821J414-F1
#
_cell.length_a   1.000
_cell.length_b   1.000
_cell.length_c   1.000
_cell.angle_alpha   90.00
_cell.angle_beta   90.00
_cell.angle_gamma   90.00
#
_symmetry.space_group_name_H-M   'P 1'
#
loop_
_entity.id
_entity.type
_entity.pdbx_description
1 polymer ?
#
loop_
_entity_poly.entity_id
_entity_poly.type
_entity_poly.pdbx_seq_one_letter_code
_entity_poly.pdbx_strand_id
1 'polypeptide(L)'
;GGLFGFITKPKTSSQRALMILIGFILQIIYYYSVFVNFPSDATSRETIAKPYFDFSSKTSQIIAFISSFIVGLGDSSLNTQLMNVLVTRYKQCTASAFAIFKLVQSLMAAVAFFYAGSISIEWQLLVVVIFLFFGTLAFFSVLFDETGGEFIATSVTVTLQDNENDSYQNYSSSIA
;
A
#
# COMPACT_ATOMS: atom_id res chain seq x y z
N GLY A 1 -13.76 16.16 15.42
CA GLY A 1 -12.87 16.42 14.26
C GLY A 1 -11.80 17.46 14.56
N GLY A 2 -11.02 17.32 15.65
CA GLY A 2 -9.97 18.29 16.02
C GLY A 2 -8.54 17.85 15.69
N LEU A 3 -8.31 16.58 15.35
CA LEU A 3 -6.97 16.03 15.06
C LEU A 3 -6.68 15.84 13.56
N PHE A 4 -7.68 16.10 12.70
CA PHE A 4 -7.57 15.96 11.24
C PHE A 4 -6.97 17.19 10.53
N GLY A 5 -6.59 18.25 11.28
CA GLY A 5 -6.00 19.46 10.72
C GLY A 5 -4.46 19.47 10.67
N PHE A 6 -3.77 18.64 11.45
CA PHE A 6 -2.30 18.67 11.53
C PHE A 6 -1.61 17.68 10.57
N ILE A 7 -2.38 16.82 9.89
CA ILE A 7 -1.86 15.77 8.98
C ILE A 7 -2.05 16.17 7.50
N THR A 8 -2.55 17.37 7.22
CA THR A 8 -2.79 17.90 5.87
C THR A 8 -1.66 18.79 5.34
N LYS A 9 -0.40 18.51 5.71
CA LYS A 9 0.70 18.97 4.86
C LYS A 9 0.69 18.12 3.58
N PRO A 10 0.85 18.70 2.38
CA PRO A 10 0.94 17.92 1.15
C PRO A 10 2.09 16.93 1.32
N LYS A 11 1.77 15.64 1.39
CA LYS A 11 2.77 14.57 1.47
C LYS A 11 3.56 14.60 0.17
N THR A 12 4.82 14.98 0.26
CA THR A 12 5.79 14.93 -0.84
C THR A 12 5.84 13.50 -1.38
N SER A 13 6.14 13.34 -2.68
CA SER A 13 6.22 12.04 -3.36
C SER A 13 6.98 10.98 -2.53
N SER A 14 8.06 11.38 -1.86
CA SER A 14 8.88 10.55 -0.96
C SER A 14 8.13 9.99 0.27
N GLN A 15 7.24 10.77 0.89
CA GLN A 15 6.47 10.31 2.06
C GLN A 15 5.37 9.30 1.70
N ARG A 16 4.86 9.37 0.46
CA ARG A 16 3.94 8.35 -0.07
C ARG A 16 4.68 7.03 -0.18
N ALA A 17 5.84 7.02 -0.85
CA ALA A 17 6.71 5.85 -0.99
C ALA A 17 6.97 5.11 0.34
N LEU A 18 7.31 5.88 1.39
CA LEU A 18 7.65 5.34 2.70
C LEU A 18 6.47 4.61 3.37
N MET A 19 5.24 5.11 3.22
CA MET A 19 4.06 4.44 3.77
C MET A 19 3.76 3.11 3.01
N ILE A 20 4.16 2.93 1.74
CA ILE A 20 3.93 1.68 0.97
C ILE A 20 4.96 0.68 1.44
N LEU A 21 6.22 1.12 1.57
CA LEU A 21 7.29 0.30 2.10
C LEU A 21 6.93 -0.26 3.48
N ILE A 22 6.39 0.58 4.37
CA ILE A 22 5.90 0.15 5.68
C ILE A 22 4.76 -0.88 5.55
N GLY A 23 3.77 -0.61 4.70
CA GLY A 23 2.67 -1.57 4.46
C GLY A 23 3.18 -2.91 3.92
N PHE A 24 4.12 -2.89 2.99
CA PHE A 24 4.75 -4.08 2.40
C PHE A 24 5.52 -4.89 3.45
N ILE A 25 6.30 -4.23 4.32
CA ILE A 25 7.03 -4.88 5.40
C ILE A 25 6.05 -5.54 6.39
N LEU A 26 4.97 -4.84 6.77
CA LEU A 26 3.93 -5.40 7.64
C LEU A 26 3.27 -6.63 7.01
N GLN A 27 3.02 -6.60 5.70
CA GLN A 27 2.44 -7.74 4.98
C GLN A 27 3.40 -8.93 4.93
N ILE A 28 4.71 -8.71 4.74
CA ILE A 28 5.72 -9.79 4.80
C ILE A 28 5.74 -10.42 6.20
N ILE A 29 5.73 -9.61 7.25
CA ILE A 29 5.69 -10.09 8.64
C ILE A 29 4.41 -10.91 8.88
N TYR A 30 3.28 -10.49 8.30
CA TYR A 30 2.04 -11.24 8.36
C TYR A 30 2.15 -12.60 7.63
N TYR A 31 2.63 -12.66 6.39
CA TYR A 31 2.79 -13.94 5.69
C TYR A 31 3.73 -14.90 6.43
N TYR A 32 4.82 -14.38 7.00
CA TYR A 32 5.69 -15.16 7.88
C TYR A 32 4.94 -15.69 9.11
N SER A 33 4.11 -14.85 9.74
CA SER A 33 3.27 -15.25 10.87
C SER A 33 2.24 -16.32 10.49
N VAL A 34 1.63 -16.24 9.31
CA VAL A 34 0.69 -17.26 8.81
C VAL A 34 1.41 -18.60 8.61
N PHE A 35 2.62 -18.59 8.03
CA PHE A 35 3.44 -19.79 7.86
C PHE A 35 3.79 -20.46 9.21
N VAL A 36 4.02 -19.66 10.26
CA VAL A 36 4.29 -20.17 11.61
C VAL A 36 3.01 -20.62 12.35
N ASN A 37 1.87 -19.98 12.11
CA ASN A 37 0.61 -20.29 12.80
C ASN A 37 -0.16 -21.47 12.19
N PHE A 38 0.00 -21.76 10.90
CA PHE A 38 -0.68 -22.87 10.23
C PHE A 38 0.32 -23.99 9.90
N PRO A 39 0.23 -25.18 10.53
CA PRO A 39 1.00 -26.35 10.09
C PRO A 39 0.55 -26.79 8.69
N SER A 40 1.45 -27.42 7.93
CA SER A 40 1.31 -27.82 6.51
C SER A 40 0.10 -28.71 6.17
N ASP A 41 -0.65 -29.18 7.17
CA ASP A 41 -1.79 -30.09 7.03
C ASP A 41 -3.15 -29.47 7.42
N ALA A 42 -3.24 -28.14 7.58
CA ALA A 42 -4.48 -27.47 8.00
C ALA A 42 -5.66 -27.63 7.02
N THR A 43 -5.42 -28.04 5.77
CA THR A 43 -6.46 -28.23 4.74
C THR A 43 -6.70 -29.71 4.39
N SER A 44 -5.78 -30.63 4.74
CA SER A 44 -5.73 -31.94 4.09
C SER A 44 -6.49 -33.07 4.79
N ARG A 45 -6.75 -33.00 6.10
CA ARG A 45 -7.34 -34.12 6.87
C ARG A 45 -7.85 -33.67 8.23
N GLU A 46 -8.94 -34.27 8.71
CA GLU A 46 -9.20 -34.40 10.14
C GLU A 46 -8.05 -35.19 10.77
N THR A 47 -7.00 -34.50 11.18
CA THR A 47 -5.78 -35.16 11.65
C THR A 47 -5.83 -35.29 13.16
N ILE A 48 -6.10 -36.52 13.59
CA ILE A 48 -5.98 -37.06 14.97
C ILE A 48 -4.50 -37.03 15.46
N ALA A 49 -3.54 -36.57 14.66
CA ALA A 49 -2.13 -36.53 15.02
C ALA A 49 -1.75 -35.21 15.70
N LYS A 50 -1.14 -35.35 16.88
CA LYS A 50 -0.72 -34.29 17.79
C LYS A 50 0.30 -33.35 17.12
N PRO A 51 0.20 -32.03 17.34
CA PRO A 51 1.17 -31.06 16.83
C PRO A 51 2.57 -31.35 17.39
N TYR A 52 3.61 -31.17 16.57
CA TYR A 52 5.02 -31.43 16.92
C TYR A 52 5.56 -30.50 18.04
N PHE A 53 4.81 -29.46 18.42
CA PHE A 53 5.10 -28.61 19.58
C PHE A 53 3.84 -28.39 20.42
N ASP A 54 3.92 -28.85 21.66
CA ASP A 54 2.88 -28.83 22.70
C ASP A 54 2.71 -27.44 23.33
N PHE A 55 2.41 -26.40 22.53
CA PHE A 55 2.13 -25.02 23.01
C PHE A 55 0.70 -24.55 22.70
N SER A 56 -0.15 -25.49 22.29
CA SER A 56 -1.46 -25.27 21.70
C SER A 56 -2.54 -25.03 22.78
N SER A 57 -2.89 -23.76 23.01
CA SER A 57 -4.30 -23.29 23.02
C SER A 57 -4.41 -21.80 23.38
N LYS A 58 -3.64 -21.29 24.35
CA LYS A 58 -3.71 -19.87 24.78
C LYS A 58 -2.79 -18.92 24.02
N THR A 59 -1.56 -19.34 23.69
CA THR A 59 -0.60 -18.45 23.01
C THR A 59 -0.96 -18.22 21.55
N SER A 60 -1.55 -19.21 20.86
CA SER A 60 -1.94 -19.04 19.45
C SER A 60 -3.04 -17.98 19.28
N GLN A 61 -3.93 -17.80 20.26
CA GLN A 61 -4.96 -16.75 20.19
C GLN A 61 -4.36 -15.35 20.19
N ILE A 62 -3.41 -15.07 21.08
CA ILE A 62 -2.76 -13.75 21.15
C ILE A 62 -1.97 -13.46 19.87
N ILE A 63 -1.27 -14.47 19.34
CA ILE A 63 -0.55 -14.33 18.06
C ILE A 63 -1.54 -14.12 16.90
N ALA A 64 -2.68 -14.84 16.88
CA ALA A 64 -3.72 -14.65 15.89
C ALA A 64 -4.34 -13.24 15.95
N PHE A 65 -4.61 -12.71 17.15
CA PHE A 65 -5.10 -11.34 17.33
C PHE A 65 -4.07 -10.29 16.84
N ILE A 66 -2.80 -10.46 17.22
CA ILE A 66 -1.73 -9.56 16.77
C ILE A 66 -1.56 -9.63 15.25
N SER A 67 -1.60 -10.83 14.66
CA SER A 67 -1.51 -11.00 13.20
C SER A 67 -2.70 -10.37 12.47
N SER A 68 -3.90 -10.48 13.01
CA SER A 68 -5.12 -9.84 12.48
C SER A 68 -5.05 -8.31 12.55
N PHE A 69 -4.43 -7.78 13.61
CA PHE A 69 -4.18 -6.35 13.74
C PHE A 69 -3.12 -5.87 12.73
N ILE A 70 -2.01 -6.60 12.58
CA ILE A 70 -0.94 -6.27 11.63
C ILE A 70 -1.44 -6.30 10.19
N VAL A 71 -2.20 -7.32 9.80
CA VAL A 71 -2.78 -7.40 8.45
C VAL A 71 -3.78 -6.27 8.20
N GLY A 72 -4.62 -5.94 9.19
CA GLY A 72 -5.55 -4.80 9.09
C GLY A 72 -4.82 -3.45 8.94
N LEU A 73 -3.71 -3.26 9.67
CA LEU A 73 -2.86 -2.07 9.52
C LEU A 73 -2.17 -2.02 8.14
N GLY A 74 -1.64 -3.15 7.67
CA GLY A 74 -1.00 -3.27 6.36
C GLY A 74 -1.97 -2.97 5.21
N ASP A 75 -3.12 -3.65 5.20
CA ASP A 75 -4.15 -3.51 4.17
C ASP A 75 -4.73 -2.10 4.12
N SER A 76 -4.98 -1.48 5.28
CA SER A 76 -5.52 -0.10 5.33
C SER A 76 -4.52 0.93 4.78
N SER A 77 -3.22 0.76 5.06
CA SER A 77 -2.16 1.62 4.53
C SER A 77 -2.06 1.49 3.01
N LEU A 78 -1.95 0.26 2.50
CA LEU A 78 -1.85 -0.02 1.06
C LEU A 78 -3.11 0.44 0.31
N ASN A 79 -4.30 0.24 0.89
CA ASN A 79 -5.55 0.72 0.30
C ASN A 79 -5.57 2.26 0.22
N THR A 80 -5.15 2.96 1.27
CA THR A 80 -5.08 4.44 1.26
C THR A 80 -4.12 4.97 0.19
N GLN A 81 -2.97 4.31 0.04
CA GLN A 81 -1.94 4.65 -0.95
C GLN A 81 -2.43 4.49 -2.38
N LEU A 82 -3.08 3.36 -2.63
CA LEU A 82 -3.63 3.01 -3.92
C LEU A 82 -4.74 3.99 -4.32
N MET A 83 -5.61 4.36 -3.38
CA MET A 83 -6.63 5.39 -3.62
C MET A 83 -6.00 6.74 -3.92
N ASN A 84 -4.94 7.13 -3.20
CA ASN A 84 -4.25 8.39 -3.49
C ASN A 84 -3.69 8.43 -4.91
N VAL A 85 -3.03 7.36 -5.37
CA VAL A 85 -2.50 7.28 -6.74
C VAL A 85 -3.63 7.28 -7.77
N LEU A 86 -4.71 6.57 -7.50
CA LEU A 86 -5.86 6.53 -8.41
C LEU A 86 -6.49 7.92 -8.58
N VAL A 87 -6.64 8.66 -7.48
CA VAL A 87 -7.21 10.02 -7.46
C VAL A 87 -6.25 11.02 -8.10
N THR A 88 -4.93 10.89 -7.94
CA THR A 88 -3.97 11.80 -8.56
C THR A 88 -3.87 11.62 -10.07
N ARG A 89 -4.00 10.39 -10.57
CA ARG A 89 -3.94 10.07 -11.99
C ARG A 89 -5.24 10.32 -12.74
N TYR A 90 -6.38 10.01 -12.14
CA TYR A 90 -7.70 10.12 -12.80
C TYR A 90 -8.55 11.26 -12.25
N LYS A 91 -7.96 12.44 -12.02
CA LYS A 91 -8.62 13.60 -11.37
C LYS A 91 -10.00 13.94 -11.93
N GLN A 92 -10.20 13.80 -13.25
CA GLN A 92 -11.46 14.15 -13.92
C GLN A 92 -12.52 13.03 -13.85
N CYS A 93 -12.13 11.78 -13.59
CA CYS A 93 -13.00 10.60 -13.63
C CYS A 93 -12.77 9.65 -12.45
N THR A 94 -12.40 10.18 -11.28
CA THR A 94 -12.04 9.42 -10.07
C THR A 94 -13.11 8.41 -9.66
N ALA A 95 -14.39 8.79 -9.72
CA ALA A 95 -15.50 7.92 -9.33
C ALA A 95 -15.61 6.65 -10.20
N SER A 96 -15.42 6.80 -11.52
CA SER A 96 -15.44 5.67 -12.47
C SER A 96 -14.21 4.78 -12.30
N ALA A 97 -13.03 5.37 -12.11
CA ALA A 97 -11.81 4.64 -11.84
C ALA A 97 -11.90 3.82 -10.55
N PHE A 98 -12.48 4.39 -9.49
CA PHE A 98 -12.73 3.70 -8.22
C PHE A 98 -13.72 2.53 -8.37
N ALA A 99 -14.77 2.72 -9.17
CA ALA A 99 -15.74 1.65 -9.44
C ALA A 99 -15.09 0.46 -10.16
N ILE A 100 -14.29 0.70 -11.19
CA ILE A 100 -13.53 -0.35 -11.89
C ILE A 100 -12.57 -1.05 -10.93
N PHE A 101 -11.86 -0.29 -10.09
CA PHE A 101 -10.96 -0.85 -9.09
C PHE A 101 -11.69 -1.80 -8.13
N LYS A 102 -12.83 -1.38 -7.58
CA LYS A 102 -13.65 -2.21 -6.69
C LYS A 102 -14.25 -3.42 -7.38
N LEU A 103 -14.61 -3.30 -8.66
CA LEU A 103 -15.06 -4.43 -9.47
C LEU A 103 -13.96 -5.48 -9.60
N VAL A 104 -12.74 -5.07 -9.99
CA VAL A 104 -11.60 -5.99 -10.10
C VAL A 104 -11.26 -6.64 -8.76
N GLN A 105 -11.31 -5.87 -7.66
CA GLN A 105 -11.11 -6.40 -6.31
C GLN A 105 -12.14 -7.50 -5.98
N SER A 106 -13.41 -7.27 -6.30
CA SER A 106 -14.48 -8.27 -6.07
C SER A 106 -14.36 -9.51 -6.97
N LEU A 107 -13.92 -9.32 -8.22
CA LEU A 107 -13.67 -10.42 -9.15
C LEU A 107 -12.52 -11.31 -8.65
N MET A 108 -11.43 -10.71 -8.19
CA MET A 108 -10.31 -11.47 -7.60
C MET A 108 -10.72 -12.17 -6.30
N ALA A 109 -11.54 -11.55 -5.46
CA ALA A 109 -12.08 -12.21 -4.28
C ALA A 109 -12.97 -13.41 -4.64
N ALA A 110 -13.79 -13.30 -5.69
CA ALA A 110 -14.59 -14.41 -6.19
C ALA A 110 -13.69 -15.56 -6.70
N VAL A 111 -12.66 -15.25 -7.50
CA VAL A 111 -11.66 -16.22 -7.95
C VAL A 111 -10.95 -16.87 -6.76
N ALA A 112 -10.63 -16.09 -5.72
CA ALA A 112 -10.03 -16.58 -4.49
C ALA A 112 -10.90 -17.60 -3.76
N PHE A 113 -12.20 -17.35 -3.66
CA PHE A 113 -13.12 -18.33 -3.08
C PHE A 113 -13.27 -19.59 -3.94
N PHE A 114 -13.18 -19.49 -5.27
CA PHE A 114 -13.22 -20.66 -6.14
C PHE A 114 -12.02 -21.59 -5.92
N TYR A 115 -10.79 -21.06 -5.82
CA TYR A 115 -9.61 -21.90 -5.60
C TYR A 115 -9.40 -22.28 -4.12
N ALA A 116 -10.05 -21.57 -3.18
CA ALA A 116 -9.86 -21.76 -1.75
C ALA A 116 -10.10 -23.20 -1.28
N GLY A 117 -11.04 -23.92 -1.90
CA GLY A 117 -11.41 -25.29 -1.52
C GLY A 117 -10.55 -26.39 -2.15
N SER A 118 -9.68 -26.09 -3.11
CA SER A 118 -8.92 -27.10 -3.88
C SER A 118 -7.40 -26.99 -3.73
N ILE A 119 -6.90 -25.85 -3.24
CA ILE A 119 -5.46 -25.54 -3.17
C ILE A 119 -5.02 -25.42 -1.71
N SER A 120 -3.93 -26.08 -1.34
CA SER A 120 -3.33 -25.97 -0.01
C SER A 120 -2.95 -24.53 0.33
N ILE A 121 -3.09 -24.14 1.61
CA ILE A 121 -2.85 -22.76 2.10
C ILE A 121 -1.45 -22.24 1.72
N GLU A 122 -0.44 -23.11 1.66
CA GLU A 122 0.93 -22.76 1.26
C GLU A 122 1.00 -22.15 -0.16
N TRP A 123 0.26 -22.76 -1.10
CA TRP A 123 0.22 -22.30 -2.49
C TRP A 123 -0.56 -20.99 -2.64
N GLN A 124 -1.63 -20.82 -1.86
CA GLN A 124 -2.37 -19.57 -1.83
C GLN A 124 -1.49 -18.43 -1.32
N LEU A 125 -0.71 -18.66 -0.25
CA LEU A 125 0.21 -17.68 0.31
C LEU A 125 1.27 -17.24 -0.71
N LEU A 126 1.84 -18.19 -1.45
CA LEU A 126 2.87 -17.94 -2.45
C LEU A 126 2.34 -17.05 -3.59
N VAL A 127 1.12 -17.33 -4.06
CA VAL A 127 0.47 -16.48 -5.08
C VAL A 127 0.33 -15.05 -4.56
N VAL A 128 -0.16 -14.85 -3.34
CA VAL A 128 -0.37 -13.49 -2.82
C VAL A 128 0.97 -12.75 -2.60
N VAL A 129 2.03 -13.43 -2.17
CA VAL A 129 3.38 -12.81 -2.04
C VAL A 129 3.92 -12.36 -3.40
N ILE A 130 3.76 -13.17 -4.45
CA ILE A 130 4.18 -12.79 -5.81
C ILE A 130 3.40 -11.57 -6.29
N PHE A 131 2.07 -11.59 -6.16
CA PHE A 131 1.23 -10.44 -6.53
C PHE A 131 1.57 -9.18 -5.73
N LEU A 132 1.90 -9.32 -4.44
CA LEU A 132 2.32 -8.20 -3.61
C LEU A 132 3.66 -7.61 -4.10
N PHE A 133 4.62 -8.46 -4.47
CA PHE A 133 5.90 -8.01 -5.03
C PHE A 133 5.72 -7.26 -6.36
N PHE A 134 4.95 -7.83 -7.30
CA PHE A 134 4.62 -7.17 -8.55
C PHE A 134 3.84 -5.87 -8.34
N GLY A 135 2.89 -5.84 -7.39
CA GLY A 135 2.15 -4.64 -7.03
C GLY A 135 3.06 -3.53 -6.49
N THR A 136 4.05 -3.89 -5.68
CA THR A 136 5.04 -2.95 -5.13
C THR A 136 5.93 -2.40 -6.23
N LEU A 137 6.42 -3.25 -7.15
CA LEU A 137 7.21 -2.82 -8.31
C LEU A 137 6.43 -1.88 -9.24
N ALA A 138 5.17 -2.21 -9.52
CA ALA A 138 4.29 -1.35 -10.33
C ALA A 138 4.12 0.02 -9.65
N PHE A 139 3.96 0.04 -8.33
CA PHE A 139 3.82 1.28 -7.58
C PHE A 139 5.11 2.13 -7.61
N PHE A 140 6.28 1.51 -7.44
CA PHE A 140 7.55 2.21 -7.59
C PHE A 140 7.70 2.81 -8.97
N SER A 141 7.32 2.08 -10.03
CA SER A 141 7.36 2.58 -11.40
C SER A 141 6.48 3.82 -11.60
N VAL A 142 5.25 3.80 -11.06
CA VAL A 142 4.33 4.94 -11.09
C VAL A 142 4.87 6.13 -10.28
N LEU A 143 5.52 5.86 -9.15
CA LEU A 143 6.10 6.90 -8.31
C LEU A 143 7.30 7.60 -8.97
N PHE A 144 8.16 6.84 -9.65
CA PHE A 144 9.27 7.41 -10.43
C PHE A 144 8.77 8.38 -11.50
N ASP A 145 7.66 8.03 -12.17
CA ASP A 145 7.00 8.88 -13.16
C ASP A 145 6.42 10.17 -12.52
N GLU A 146 5.79 10.09 -11.35
CA GLU A 146 5.31 11.30 -10.63
C GLU A 146 6.45 12.21 -10.15
N THR A 147 7.56 11.61 -9.71
CA THR A 147 8.71 12.36 -9.20
C THR A 147 9.42 13.15 -10.31
N GLY A 148 9.46 12.62 -11.54
CA GLY A 148 9.95 13.35 -12.71
C GLY A 148 9.10 14.58 -13.03
N GLY A 149 7.77 14.47 -12.91
CA GLY A 149 6.85 15.59 -13.14
C GLY A 149 6.90 16.68 -12.07
N GLU A 150 7.00 16.30 -10.79
CA GLU A 150 7.08 17.26 -9.67
C GLU A 150 8.41 18.05 -9.71
N PHE A 151 9.52 17.40 -10.07
CA PHE A 151 10.82 18.07 -10.26
C PHE A 151 10.76 19.13 -11.37
N ILE A 152 10.12 18.81 -12.50
CA ILE A 152 9.96 19.77 -13.61
C ILE A 152 9.06 20.94 -13.21
N ALA A 153 7.91 20.69 -12.56
CA ALA A 153 7.01 21.76 -12.13
C ALA A 153 7.66 22.69 -11.09
N THR A 154 8.36 22.14 -10.10
CA THR A 154 9.11 22.95 -9.12
C THR A 154 10.20 23.77 -9.80
N SER A 155 10.96 23.19 -10.74
CA SER A 155 11.99 23.94 -11.47
C SER A 155 11.43 25.11 -12.30
N VAL A 156 10.27 24.92 -12.95
CA VAL A 156 9.59 25.99 -13.70
C VAL A 156 9.08 27.09 -12.77
N THR A 157 8.51 26.73 -11.62
CA THR A 157 7.99 27.72 -10.65
C THR A 157 9.12 28.57 -10.04
N VAL A 158 10.27 27.94 -9.75
CA VAL A 158 11.47 28.63 -9.28
C VAL A 158 11.98 29.60 -10.36
N THR A 159 12.05 29.19 -11.63
CA THR A 159 12.47 30.10 -12.71
C THR A 159 11.52 31.28 -12.95
N LEU A 160 10.21 31.11 -12.70
CA LEU A 160 9.26 32.21 -12.81
C LEU A 160 9.39 33.18 -11.62
N GLN A 161 9.60 32.68 -10.40
CA GLN A 161 9.85 33.55 -9.24
C GLN A 161 11.19 34.30 -9.35
N ASP A 162 12.24 33.68 -9.90
CA ASP A 162 13.51 34.37 -10.14
C ASP A 162 13.36 35.48 -11.19
N ASN A 163 12.61 35.23 -12.26
CA ASN A 163 12.34 36.23 -13.31
C ASN A 163 11.42 37.38 -12.82
N GLU A 164 10.46 37.08 -11.93
CA GLU A 164 9.61 38.09 -11.29
C GLU A 164 10.43 38.97 -10.32
N ASN A 165 11.34 38.38 -9.53
CA ASN A 165 12.22 39.10 -8.61
C ASN A 165 13.25 40.00 -9.33
N ASP A 166 13.81 39.58 -10.47
CA ASP A 166 14.71 40.39 -11.29
C ASP A 166 13.99 41.59 -11.95
N SER A 167 12.70 41.44 -12.24
CA SER A 167 11.86 42.52 -12.77
C SER A 167 11.60 43.61 -11.72
N TYR A 168 11.36 43.24 -10.45
CA TYR A 168 11.18 44.20 -9.36
C TYR A 168 12.47 44.95 -9.00
N GLN A 169 13.64 44.30 -9.09
CA GLN A 169 14.93 44.94 -8.86
C GLN A 169 15.30 45.97 -9.96
N ASN A 170 14.95 45.71 -11.22
CA ASN A 170 15.15 46.68 -12.32
C ASN A 170 14.24 47.91 -12.21
N TYR A 171 12.98 47.74 -11.78
CA TYR A 171 12.10 48.88 -11.54
C TYR A 171 12.61 49.76 -10.39
N SER A 172 13.09 49.18 -9.29
CA SER A 172 13.57 49.97 -8.14
C SER A 172 14.88 50.72 -8.36
N SER A 173 15.69 50.31 -9.36
CA SER A 173 16.96 50.96 -9.72
C SER A 173 16.82 52.07 -10.77
N SER A 174 15.67 52.15 -11.46
CA SER A 174 15.36 53.24 -12.40
C SER A 174 14.72 54.47 -11.75
N ILE A 175 14.37 54.40 -10.44
CA ILE A 175 13.69 55.47 -9.68
C ILE A 175 14.60 56.14 -8.64
N ALA A 176 15.88 55.73 -8.57
CA ALA A 176 16.92 56.34 -7.74
C ALA A 176 17.90 57.14 -8.61
#